data_AF-A0A8J6JYF1-F1
#
_entry.id   AF-A0A8J6JYF1-F1
#
_cell.length_a   1.000
_cell.length_b   1.000
_cell.length_c   1.000
_cell.angle_alpha   90.00
_cell.angle_beta   90.00
_cell.angle_gamma   90.00
#
_symmetry.space_group_name_H-M   'P 1'
#
loop_
_entity.id
_entity.type
_entity.pdbx_description
1 polymer ?
#
loop_
_entity_poly.entity_id
_entity_poly.type
_entity_poly.pdbx_seq_one_letter_code
_entity_poly.pdbx_strand_id
1 'polypeptide(L)'
;KQYLMCPIFVVPQFTWCLDACIREKFVDAKRARELQGFLDGVKKGQEQVLGDLSMILCDPFAINTLALSTIRNLQELISQENLPRDNHELHLLLRMLSLGHGAWDMIDSQVFKEPKLDSELITKFLPLLMSLVVDDYTFNVEHKLPTEEKVPVMYPNTLPDVFTKFLQENRIACEIGLYYLLHITKQRNKNSLLRLLPAIKETYNDTAFTDIFLHLFTSNLTLLSEEFGSEEFCTHIFDGFFINALTKKENIHRHILRLLLHLHHKVAPSKLESLQKALEPTKTNGEAVKELYNQLSEKLQQKKASPPAAEPEPAAMDLPLYSVPTPPVV
;
A
#
# COMPACT_ATOMS: atom_id res chain seq x y z
N LYS A 1 18.67 -37.30 13.65
CA LYS A 1 17.26 -37.42 14.08
C LYS A 1 16.36 -37.19 12.87
N GLN A 2 16.14 -38.24 12.07
CA GLN A 2 15.15 -38.23 10.99
C GLN A 2 13.82 -38.65 11.61
N TYR A 3 13.01 -37.67 12.04
CA TYR A 3 11.59 -37.95 12.17
C TYR A 3 11.03 -37.91 10.75
N LEU A 4 10.52 -39.06 10.28
CA LEU A 4 9.58 -39.11 9.17
C LEU A 4 8.49 -38.07 9.47
N MET A 5 8.48 -36.93 8.79
CA MET A 5 7.28 -36.11 8.74
C MET A 5 6.23 -36.95 8.02
N CYS A 6 5.28 -37.49 8.79
CA CYS A 6 4.07 -38.04 8.23
C CYS A 6 3.33 -36.87 7.54
N PRO A 7 2.84 -37.02 6.29
CA PRO A 7 2.15 -35.94 5.56
C PRO A 7 1.00 -35.31 6.37
N ILE A 8 0.37 -36.09 7.25
CA ILE A 8 -0.72 -35.68 8.16
C ILE A 8 -0.30 -34.53 9.10
N PHE A 9 0.99 -34.41 9.45
CA PHE A 9 1.48 -33.36 10.36
C PHE A 9 2.13 -32.16 9.65
N VAL A 10 2.37 -32.23 8.34
CA VAL A 10 3.06 -31.16 7.59
C VAL A 10 2.17 -29.92 7.50
N VAL A 11 0.91 -30.08 7.10
CA VAL A 11 -0.02 -28.96 6.91
C VAL A 11 -0.26 -28.19 8.22
N PRO A 12 -0.59 -28.84 9.36
CA PRO A 12 -0.78 -28.10 10.61
C PRO A 12 0.49 -27.37 11.10
N GLN A 13 1.67 -27.99 10.95
CA GLN A 13 2.93 -27.37 11.36
C GLN A 13 3.30 -26.17 10.47
N PHE A 14 3.07 -26.28 9.16
CA PHE A 14 3.23 -25.17 8.24
C PHE A 14 2.31 -24.02 8.59
N THR A 15 1.02 -24.30 8.82
CA THR A 15 0.03 -23.28 9.22
C THR A 15 0.46 -22.56 10.49
N TRP A 16 0.90 -23.28 11.54
CA TRP A 16 1.36 -22.65 12.77
C TRP A 16 2.61 -21.79 12.58
N CYS A 17 3.57 -22.24 11.77
CA CYS A 17 4.78 -21.47 11.48
C CYS A 17 4.43 -20.19 10.69
N LEU A 18 3.55 -20.29 9.69
CA LEU A 18 3.08 -19.15 8.90
C LEU A 18 2.27 -18.16 9.75
N ASP A 19 1.37 -18.67 10.58
CA ASP A 19 0.55 -17.87 11.50
C ASP A 19 1.40 -17.10 12.52
N ALA A 20 2.52 -17.66 12.98
CA ALA A 20 3.52 -16.91 13.75
C ALA A 20 4.14 -15.75 12.94
N CYS A 21 4.46 -15.97 11.66
CA CYS A 21 4.94 -14.91 10.77
C CYS A 21 3.90 -13.81 10.57
N ILE A 22 2.63 -14.19 10.40
CA ILE A 22 1.52 -13.23 10.22
C ILE A 22 1.38 -12.33 11.46
N ARG A 23 1.43 -12.92 12.66
CA ARG A 23 1.38 -12.16 13.92
C ARG A 23 2.53 -11.17 14.05
N GLU A 24 3.73 -11.58 13.68
CA GLU A 24 4.92 -10.73 13.74
C GLU A 24 5.03 -9.75 12.55
N LYS A 25 4.23 -9.96 11.49
CA LYS A 25 4.20 -9.16 10.26
C LYS A 25 5.49 -9.21 9.45
N PHE A 26 6.32 -10.23 9.68
CA PHE A 26 7.50 -10.52 8.86
C PHE A 26 7.89 -12.00 8.96
N VAL A 27 8.63 -12.49 7.96
CA VAL A 27 9.24 -13.82 7.96
C VAL A 27 10.73 -13.67 8.26
N ASP A 28 11.19 -14.24 9.38
CA ASP A 28 12.61 -14.25 9.76
C ASP A 28 13.38 -15.43 9.14
N ALA A 29 14.72 -15.37 9.16
CA ALA A 29 15.63 -16.38 8.61
C ALA A 29 15.46 -17.80 9.20
N LYS A 30 15.03 -17.92 10.45
CA LYS A 30 14.79 -19.23 11.08
C LYS A 30 13.49 -19.82 10.56
N ARG A 31 12.41 -19.04 10.56
CA ARG A 31 11.10 -19.46 10.05
C ARG A 31 11.11 -19.69 8.56
N ALA A 32 11.84 -18.89 7.79
CA ALA A 32 12.07 -19.11 6.36
C ALA A 32 12.63 -20.52 6.12
N ARG A 33 13.66 -20.93 6.87
CA ARG A 33 14.23 -22.28 6.75
C ARG A 33 13.26 -23.39 7.15
N GLU A 34 12.43 -23.18 8.17
CA GLU A 34 11.38 -24.13 8.57
C GLU A 34 10.31 -24.26 7.46
N LEU A 35 9.80 -23.14 6.96
CA LEU A 35 8.81 -23.05 5.87
C LEU A 35 9.33 -23.70 4.58
N GLN A 36 10.59 -23.44 4.24
CA GLN A 36 11.26 -24.09 3.12
C GLN A 36 11.35 -25.61 3.34
N GLY A 37 11.73 -26.05 4.54
CA GLY A 37 11.81 -27.47 4.88
C GLY A 37 10.47 -28.20 4.74
N PHE A 38 9.35 -27.54 5.07
CA PHE A 38 8.01 -28.10 4.85
C PHE A 38 7.67 -28.23 3.36
N LEU A 39 7.96 -27.21 2.55
CA LEU A 39 7.69 -27.22 1.11
C LEU A 39 8.55 -28.26 0.38
N ASP A 40 9.85 -28.31 0.67
CA ASP A 40 10.79 -29.26 0.07
C ASP A 40 10.56 -30.71 0.58
N GLY A 41 9.86 -30.86 1.70
CA GLY A 41 9.46 -32.14 2.27
C GLY A 41 8.33 -32.85 1.52
N VAL A 42 7.63 -32.17 0.60
CA VAL A 42 6.51 -32.75 -0.16
C VAL A 42 7.04 -33.73 -1.21
N LYS A 43 6.74 -35.02 -1.03
CA LYS A 43 7.23 -36.10 -1.91
C LYS A 43 6.32 -36.28 -3.13
N LYS A 44 6.90 -36.79 -4.22
CA LYS A 44 6.14 -37.29 -5.39
C LYS A 44 5.10 -38.32 -4.93
N GLY A 45 3.83 -38.08 -5.23
CA GLY A 45 2.69 -38.89 -4.77
C GLY A 45 1.91 -38.30 -3.58
N GLN A 46 2.40 -37.23 -2.93
CA GLN A 46 1.67 -36.45 -1.92
C GLN A 46 1.32 -35.05 -2.43
N GLU A 47 1.13 -34.91 -3.74
CA GLU A 47 1.02 -33.60 -4.39
C GLU A 47 -0.25 -32.85 -3.95
N GLN A 48 -1.29 -33.54 -3.48
CA GLN A 48 -2.46 -32.90 -2.84
C GLN A 48 -2.08 -32.01 -1.65
N VAL A 49 -1.05 -32.39 -0.88
CA VAL A 49 -0.53 -31.58 0.23
C VAL A 49 -0.01 -30.24 -0.29
N LEU A 50 0.58 -30.19 -1.49
CA LEU A 50 1.00 -28.93 -2.11
C LEU A 50 -0.21 -28.02 -2.39
N GLY A 51 -1.34 -28.59 -2.78
CA GLY A 51 -2.61 -27.87 -2.93
C GLY A 51 -3.08 -27.25 -1.63
N ASP A 52 -3.08 -28.02 -0.53
CA ASP A 52 -3.47 -27.53 0.80
C ASP A 52 -2.55 -26.39 1.28
N LEU A 53 -1.23 -26.55 1.12
CA LEU A 53 -0.25 -25.51 1.46
C LEU A 53 -0.44 -24.26 0.61
N SER A 54 -0.74 -24.42 -0.68
CA SER A 54 -1.03 -23.30 -1.58
C SER A 54 -2.31 -22.57 -1.18
N MET A 55 -3.36 -23.29 -0.75
CA MET A 55 -4.59 -22.70 -0.25
C MET A 55 -4.37 -21.88 1.02
N ILE A 56 -3.53 -22.38 1.94
CA ILE A 56 -3.12 -21.62 3.13
C ILE A 56 -2.36 -20.34 2.74
N LEU A 57 -1.47 -20.43 1.74
CA LEU A 57 -0.71 -19.29 1.23
C LEU A 57 -1.55 -18.28 0.44
N CYS A 58 -2.70 -18.70 -0.08
CA CYS A 58 -3.67 -17.84 -0.76
C CYS A 58 -4.46 -16.95 0.23
N ASP A 59 -4.31 -17.14 1.53
CA ASP A 59 -4.95 -16.29 2.54
C ASP A 59 -4.44 -14.83 2.43
N PRO A 60 -5.33 -13.82 2.48
CA PRO A 60 -4.94 -12.41 2.37
C PRO A 60 -3.90 -11.96 3.39
N PHE A 61 -3.92 -12.49 4.62
CA PHE A 61 -2.93 -12.13 5.64
C PHE A 61 -1.57 -12.76 5.36
N ALA A 62 -1.56 -13.98 4.83
CA ALA A 62 -0.34 -14.64 4.36
C ALA A 62 0.30 -13.86 3.21
N ILE A 63 -0.47 -13.53 2.16
CA ILE A 63 0.00 -12.76 1.00
C ILE A 63 0.59 -11.42 1.45
N ASN A 64 -0.14 -10.66 2.27
CA ASN A 64 0.33 -9.38 2.80
C ASN A 64 1.64 -9.53 3.59
N THR A 65 1.75 -10.55 4.44
CA THR A 65 2.98 -10.80 5.23
C THR A 65 4.17 -11.14 4.33
N LEU A 66 3.96 -11.99 3.32
CA LEU A 66 5.02 -12.39 2.38
C LEU A 66 5.46 -11.22 1.49
N ALA A 67 4.52 -10.44 0.96
CA ALA A 67 4.83 -9.29 0.13
C ALA A 67 5.57 -8.20 0.91
N LEU A 68 5.13 -7.88 2.13
CA LEU A 68 5.85 -6.93 2.99
C LEU A 68 7.22 -7.45 3.42
N SER A 69 7.36 -8.76 3.68
CA SER A 69 8.66 -9.37 3.97
C SER A 69 9.60 -9.31 2.76
N THR A 70 9.07 -9.44 1.55
CA THR A 70 9.82 -9.28 0.29
C THR A 70 10.36 -7.86 0.18
N ILE A 71 9.51 -6.85 0.40
CA ILE A 71 9.92 -5.42 0.36
C ILE A 71 10.99 -5.14 1.41
N ARG A 72 10.85 -5.67 2.62
CA ARG A 72 11.87 -5.52 3.67
C ARG A 72 13.19 -6.17 3.27
N ASN A 73 13.16 -7.39 2.73
CA ASN A 73 14.36 -8.07 2.22
C ASN A 73 15.05 -7.25 1.12
N LEU A 74 14.28 -6.64 0.21
CA LEU A 74 14.85 -5.76 -0.82
C LEU A 74 15.55 -4.53 -0.20
N GLN A 75 14.97 -3.93 0.83
CA GLN A 75 15.60 -2.81 1.56
C GLN A 75 16.88 -3.22 2.28
N GLU A 76 16.89 -4.40 2.90
CA GLU A 76 18.08 -4.97 3.54
C GLU A 76 19.17 -5.27 2.51
N LEU A 77 18.81 -5.79 1.33
CA LEU A 77 19.74 -6.02 0.23
C LEU A 77 20.36 -4.73 -0.30
N ILE A 78 19.58 -3.66 -0.45
CA ILE A 78 20.11 -2.33 -0.79
C ILE A 78 21.13 -1.89 0.27
N SER A 79 20.81 -2.06 1.55
CA SER A 79 21.68 -1.66 2.66
C SER A 79 22.97 -2.47 2.75
N GLN A 80 22.96 -3.71 2.26
CA GLN A 80 24.11 -4.62 2.23
C GLN A 80 24.83 -4.65 0.87
N GLU A 81 24.39 -3.86 -0.10
CA GLU A 81 24.91 -3.84 -1.48
C GLU A 81 24.86 -5.22 -2.18
N ASN A 82 23.90 -6.06 -1.80
CA ASN A 82 23.73 -7.42 -2.30
C ASN A 82 22.67 -7.48 -3.41
N LEU A 83 22.80 -8.43 -4.34
CA LEU A 83 21.87 -8.60 -5.44
C LEU A 83 20.69 -9.52 -5.07
N PRO A 84 19.47 -9.26 -5.58
CA PRO A 84 18.28 -10.11 -5.33
C PRO A 84 18.50 -11.61 -5.62
N ARG A 85 19.25 -11.92 -6.68
CA ARG A 85 19.50 -13.28 -7.15
C ARG A 85 20.31 -14.15 -6.18
N ASP A 86 21.05 -13.52 -5.27
CA ASP A 86 21.94 -14.20 -4.34
C ASP A 86 21.26 -14.47 -2.99
N ASN A 87 20.05 -13.94 -2.78
CA ASN A 87 19.31 -14.07 -1.52
C ASN A 87 18.30 -15.24 -1.57
N HIS A 88 18.60 -16.30 -0.82
CA HIS A 88 17.74 -17.48 -0.72
C HIS A 88 16.40 -17.22 -0.03
N GLU A 89 16.35 -16.34 0.96
CA GLU A 89 15.11 -16.00 1.67
C GLU A 89 14.13 -15.27 0.73
N LEU A 90 14.65 -14.33 -0.07
CA LEU A 90 13.88 -13.66 -1.10
C LEU A 90 13.30 -14.67 -2.12
N HIS A 91 14.11 -15.61 -2.60
CA HIS A 91 13.61 -16.66 -3.51
C HIS A 91 12.51 -17.51 -2.89
N LEU A 92 12.61 -17.84 -1.59
CA LEU A 92 11.56 -18.56 -0.87
C LEU A 92 10.27 -17.73 -0.79
N LEU A 93 10.35 -16.45 -0.44
CA LEU A 93 9.18 -15.57 -0.35
C LEU A 93 8.46 -15.47 -1.70
N LEU A 94 9.22 -15.33 -2.79
CA LEU A 94 8.67 -15.29 -4.15
C LEU A 94 8.03 -16.63 -4.56
N ARG A 95 8.65 -17.77 -4.20
CA ARG A 95 8.07 -19.10 -4.41
C ARG A 95 6.76 -19.25 -3.63
N MET A 96 6.71 -18.85 -2.37
CA MET A 96 5.50 -18.91 -1.54
C MET A 96 4.39 -18.01 -2.08
N LEU A 97 4.70 -16.79 -2.53
CA LEU A 97 3.73 -15.91 -3.21
C LEU A 97 3.21 -16.56 -4.50
N SER A 98 4.11 -17.15 -5.29
CA SER A 98 3.73 -17.83 -6.53
C SER A 98 2.83 -19.03 -6.28
N LEU A 99 3.12 -19.83 -5.25
CA LEU A 99 2.27 -20.94 -4.80
C LEU A 99 0.89 -20.45 -4.36
N GLY A 100 0.83 -19.44 -3.49
CA GLY A 100 -0.44 -18.88 -3.01
C GLY A 100 -1.32 -18.36 -4.15
N HIS A 101 -0.73 -17.66 -5.11
CA HIS A 101 -1.47 -17.20 -6.30
C HIS A 101 -1.92 -18.35 -7.21
N GLY A 102 -1.09 -19.37 -7.40
CA GLY A 102 -1.40 -20.56 -8.21
C GLY A 102 -2.34 -21.56 -7.53
N ALA A 103 -2.76 -21.32 -6.28
CA ALA A 103 -3.57 -22.26 -5.51
C ALA A 103 -4.87 -22.65 -6.22
N TRP A 104 -5.64 -21.67 -6.69
CA TRP A 104 -6.89 -21.92 -7.40
C TRP A 104 -6.69 -22.70 -8.70
N ASP A 105 -5.65 -22.39 -9.46
CA ASP A 105 -5.35 -23.09 -10.71
C ASP A 105 -4.99 -24.57 -10.45
N MET A 106 -4.25 -24.86 -9.37
CA MET A 106 -3.93 -26.23 -8.97
C MET A 106 -5.16 -27.01 -8.51
N ILE A 107 -6.04 -26.37 -7.72
CA ILE A 107 -7.25 -27.01 -7.19
C ILE A 107 -8.26 -27.26 -8.31
N ASP A 108 -8.45 -26.31 -9.22
CA ASP A 108 -9.39 -26.46 -10.33
C ASP A 108 -8.91 -27.51 -11.35
N SER A 109 -7.64 -27.43 -11.74
CA SER A 109 -7.06 -28.37 -12.72
C SER A 109 -6.74 -29.76 -12.15
N GLN A 110 -6.69 -29.91 -10.83
CA GLN A 110 -6.18 -31.09 -10.13
C GLN A 110 -4.73 -31.45 -10.51
N VAL A 111 -3.97 -30.48 -11.04
CA VAL A 111 -2.55 -30.62 -11.36
C VAL A 111 -1.72 -29.90 -10.31
N PHE A 112 -1.25 -30.65 -9.33
CA PHE A 112 -0.50 -30.14 -8.18
C PHE A 112 0.99 -30.02 -8.50
N LYS A 113 1.36 -28.93 -9.17
CA LYS A 113 2.75 -28.63 -9.52
C LYS A 113 3.10 -27.20 -9.14
N GLU A 114 4.32 -27.02 -8.67
CA GLU A 114 4.83 -25.69 -8.35
C GLU A 114 4.85 -24.81 -9.61
N PRO A 115 4.29 -23.58 -9.56
CA PRO A 115 4.38 -22.64 -10.65
C PRO A 115 5.84 -22.22 -10.83
N LYS A 116 6.28 -22.12 -12.09
CA LYS A 116 7.63 -21.68 -12.39
C LYS A 116 7.74 -20.20 -12.13
N LEU A 117 8.69 -19.81 -11.28
CA LEU A 117 9.03 -18.40 -11.09
C LEU A 117 9.79 -17.89 -12.32
N ASP A 118 9.34 -16.77 -12.86
CA ASP A 118 9.99 -16.12 -13.99
C ASP A 118 11.35 -15.53 -13.57
N SER A 119 12.41 -15.90 -14.28
CA SER A 119 13.76 -15.38 -14.05
C SER A 119 13.87 -13.87 -14.27
N GLU A 120 13.03 -13.30 -15.14
CA GLU A 120 13.02 -11.85 -15.39
C GLU A 120 12.48 -11.07 -14.20
N LEU A 121 11.63 -11.68 -13.37
CA LEU A 121 11.19 -11.08 -12.11
C LEU A 121 12.40 -10.77 -11.22
N ILE A 122 13.28 -11.75 -11.01
CA ILE A 122 14.44 -11.61 -10.12
C ILE A 122 15.53 -10.75 -10.75
N THR A 123 15.77 -10.89 -12.05
CA THR A 123 16.91 -10.28 -12.73
C THR A 123 16.64 -8.89 -13.31
N LYS A 124 15.37 -8.52 -13.53
CA LYS A 124 14.98 -7.21 -14.07
C LYS A 124 14.04 -6.46 -13.13
N PHE A 125 12.90 -7.06 -12.78
CA PHE A 125 11.88 -6.34 -12.00
C PHE A 125 12.33 -5.95 -10.59
N LEU A 126 12.91 -6.89 -9.81
CA LEU A 126 13.37 -6.58 -8.46
C LEU A 126 14.50 -5.54 -8.42
N PRO A 127 15.52 -5.59 -9.31
CA PRO A 127 16.50 -4.51 -9.43
C PRO A 127 15.88 -3.16 -9.81
N LEU A 128 14.89 -3.13 -10.71
CA LEU A 128 14.17 -1.90 -11.04
C LEU A 128 13.44 -1.34 -9.81
N LEU A 129 12.78 -2.20 -9.03
CA LEU A 129 12.14 -1.80 -7.78
C LEU A 129 13.15 -1.29 -6.75
N MET A 130 14.30 -1.95 -6.60
CA MET A 130 15.38 -1.47 -5.72
C MET A 130 15.89 -0.09 -6.16
N SER A 131 16.00 0.16 -7.47
CA SER A 131 16.37 1.49 -7.98
C SER A 131 15.38 2.57 -7.55
N LEU A 132 14.06 2.28 -7.57
CA LEU A 132 13.04 3.22 -7.07
C LEU A 132 13.22 3.52 -5.58
N VAL A 133 13.53 2.50 -4.78
CA VAL A 133 13.80 2.68 -3.34
C VAL A 133 15.06 3.52 -3.10
N VAL A 134 16.12 3.31 -3.91
CA VAL A 134 17.36 4.11 -3.83
C VAL A 134 17.10 5.56 -4.23
N ASP A 135 16.30 5.82 -5.27
CA ASP A 135 15.88 7.18 -5.63
C ASP A 135 15.18 7.87 -4.44
N ASP A 136 14.29 7.14 -3.76
CA ASP A 136 13.56 7.63 -2.59
C ASP A 136 14.50 7.95 -1.41
N TYR A 137 15.48 7.09 -1.14
CA TYR A 137 16.48 7.34 -0.09
C TYR A 137 17.38 8.52 -0.43
N THR A 138 17.84 8.61 -1.67
CA THR A 138 18.69 9.71 -2.14
C THR A 138 17.98 11.04 -1.99
N PHE A 139 16.72 11.14 -2.42
CA PHE A 139 15.92 12.35 -2.28
C PHE A 139 15.67 12.73 -0.81
N ASN A 140 15.38 11.75 0.04
CA ASN A 140 15.16 11.98 1.47
C ASN A 140 16.43 12.47 2.19
N VAL A 141 17.61 12.04 1.75
CA VAL A 141 18.91 12.53 2.26
C VAL A 141 19.14 13.96 1.80
N GLU A 142 18.97 14.23 0.50
CA GLU A 142 19.15 15.56 -0.09
C GLU A 142 18.28 16.63 0.60
N HIS A 143 17.02 16.30 0.88
CA HIS A 143 16.09 17.24 1.54
C HIS A 143 16.53 17.60 2.97
N LYS A 144 17.32 16.74 3.63
CA LYS A 144 17.86 16.97 4.97
C LYS A 144 19.18 17.75 4.97
N LEU A 145 19.80 17.98 3.81
CA LEU A 145 21.06 18.72 3.74
C LEU A 145 20.85 20.22 4.06
N PRO A 146 21.87 20.89 4.64
CA PRO A 146 21.85 22.33 4.86
C PRO A 146 21.65 23.11 3.55
N THR A 147 20.94 24.23 3.62
CA THR A 147 20.51 25.03 2.45
C THR A 147 21.66 25.50 1.55
N GLU A 148 22.88 25.61 2.10
CA GLU A 148 24.09 26.03 1.36
C GLU A 148 24.64 24.95 0.41
N GLU A 149 24.27 23.67 0.61
CA GLU A 149 24.71 22.53 -0.23
C GLU A 149 23.61 22.02 -1.17
N LYS A 150 22.41 22.61 -1.13
CA LYS A 150 21.26 22.13 -1.91
C LYS A 150 21.45 22.41 -3.39
N VAL A 151 21.73 21.35 -4.15
CA VAL A 151 21.38 21.35 -5.57
C VAL A 151 19.85 21.20 -5.65
N PRO A 152 19.12 21.99 -6.44
CA PRO A 152 17.69 21.76 -6.65
C PRO A 152 17.49 20.44 -7.39
N VAL A 153 17.41 19.34 -6.64
CA VAL A 153 17.12 18.01 -7.18
C VAL A 153 15.62 17.89 -7.36
N MET A 154 15.18 17.82 -8.62
CA MET A 154 13.79 17.52 -8.94
C MET A 154 13.54 16.04 -8.64
N TYR A 155 12.45 15.74 -7.92
CA TYR A 155 12.07 14.36 -7.64
C TYR A 155 11.84 13.59 -8.96
N PRO A 156 12.33 12.35 -9.10
CA PRO A 156 12.12 11.57 -10.33
C PRO A 156 10.62 11.31 -10.55
N ASN A 157 10.04 11.93 -11.59
CA ASN A 157 8.60 11.84 -11.84
C ASN A 157 8.22 10.73 -12.83
N THR A 158 9.19 10.05 -13.43
CA THR A 158 8.97 9.01 -14.44
C THR A 158 9.31 7.63 -13.92
N LEU A 159 8.50 6.65 -14.32
CA LEU A 159 8.79 5.22 -14.14
C LEU A 159 9.31 4.64 -15.45
N PRO A 160 10.26 3.69 -15.41
CA PRO A 160 10.66 2.95 -16.60
C PRO A 160 9.48 2.16 -17.20
N ASP A 161 9.27 2.24 -18.51
CA ASP A 161 8.17 1.52 -19.19
C ASP A 161 8.19 0.00 -18.93
N VAL A 162 9.40 -0.56 -18.83
CA VAL A 162 9.62 -1.97 -18.50
C VAL A 162 9.01 -2.33 -17.14
N PHE A 163 9.12 -1.43 -16.15
CA PHE A 163 8.54 -1.64 -14.82
C PHE A 163 7.01 -1.66 -14.90
N THR A 164 6.41 -0.71 -15.60
CA THR A 164 4.95 -0.66 -15.80
C THR A 164 4.44 -1.91 -16.53
N LYS A 165 5.16 -2.37 -17.55
CA LYS A 165 4.83 -3.59 -18.29
C LYS A 165 4.85 -4.83 -17.38
N PHE A 166 5.81 -4.94 -16.45
CA PHE A 166 5.81 -6.02 -15.46
C PHE A 166 4.57 -6.01 -14.57
N LEU A 167 4.09 -4.84 -14.13
CA LEU A 167 2.87 -4.72 -13.33
C LEU A 167 1.61 -5.14 -14.11
N GLN A 168 1.63 -4.98 -15.44
CA GLN A 168 0.52 -5.36 -16.34
C GLN A 168 0.49 -6.86 -16.65
N GLU A 169 1.66 -7.47 -16.87
CA GLU A 169 1.77 -8.81 -17.44
C GLU A 169 2.11 -9.90 -16.41
N ASN A 170 2.77 -9.55 -15.30
CA ASN A 170 3.25 -10.52 -14.32
C ASN A 170 2.50 -10.36 -12.99
N ARG A 171 1.74 -11.40 -12.62
CA ARG A 171 0.93 -11.44 -11.39
C ARG A 171 1.74 -11.19 -10.12
N ILE A 172 2.95 -11.76 -10.01
CA ILE A 172 3.80 -11.63 -8.80
C ILE A 172 4.45 -10.24 -8.75
N ALA A 173 4.92 -9.73 -9.89
CA ALA A 173 5.44 -8.37 -9.98
C ALA A 173 4.36 -7.35 -9.58
N CYS A 174 3.14 -7.54 -10.08
CA CYS A 174 1.99 -6.74 -9.72
C CYS A 174 1.72 -6.76 -8.22
N GLU A 175 1.66 -7.94 -7.60
CA GLU A 175 1.43 -8.06 -6.16
C GLU A 175 2.49 -7.31 -5.35
N ILE A 176 3.77 -7.53 -5.65
CA ILE A 176 4.88 -6.85 -4.98
C ILE A 176 4.79 -5.33 -5.19
N GLY A 177 4.46 -4.86 -6.41
CA GLY A 177 4.27 -3.45 -6.71
C GLY A 177 3.12 -2.81 -5.92
N LEU A 178 2.00 -3.52 -5.77
CA LEU A 178 0.86 -3.09 -4.96
C LEU A 178 1.23 -2.97 -3.47
N TYR A 179 1.89 -3.98 -2.90
CA TYR A 179 2.34 -3.88 -1.51
C TYR A 179 3.45 -2.85 -1.31
N TYR A 180 4.27 -2.59 -2.34
CA TYR A 180 5.23 -1.50 -2.30
C TYR A 180 4.52 -0.14 -2.23
N LEU A 181 3.45 0.06 -3.02
CA LEU A 181 2.57 1.23 -2.92
C LEU A 181 1.97 1.38 -1.51
N LEU A 182 1.49 0.29 -0.90
CA LEU A 182 0.99 0.32 0.48
C LEU A 182 2.09 0.70 1.47
N HIS A 183 3.30 0.18 1.29
CA HIS A 183 4.46 0.46 2.11
C HIS A 183 4.87 1.94 2.06
N ILE A 184 5.02 2.52 0.87
CA ILE A 184 5.37 3.95 0.71
C ILE A 184 4.27 4.88 1.24
N THR A 185 3.00 4.51 1.06
CA THR A 185 1.86 5.26 1.60
C THR A 185 1.90 5.26 3.13
N LYS A 186 2.23 4.12 3.74
CA LYS A 186 2.39 4.00 5.20
C LYS A 186 3.58 4.81 5.73
N GLN A 187 4.64 4.97 4.93
CA GLN A 187 5.76 5.86 5.23
C GLN A 187 5.46 7.34 5.03
N ARG A 188 4.23 7.70 4.62
CA ARG A 188 3.80 9.07 4.32
C ARG A 188 4.62 9.75 3.22
N ASN A 189 5.19 8.97 2.31
CA ASN A 189 5.97 9.50 1.20
C ASN A 189 5.05 9.82 0.01
N LYS A 190 4.57 11.07 -0.04
CA LYS A 190 3.63 11.51 -1.09
C LYS A 190 4.25 11.51 -2.49
N ASN A 191 5.54 11.83 -2.61
CA ASN A 191 6.20 11.94 -3.91
C ASN A 191 6.32 10.57 -4.57
N SER A 192 6.77 9.56 -3.84
CA SER A 192 6.83 8.18 -4.32
C SER A 192 5.45 7.61 -4.64
N LEU A 193 4.45 7.94 -3.80
CA LEU A 193 3.06 7.58 -4.06
C LEU A 193 2.58 8.13 -5.40
N LEU A 194 2.75 9.43 -5.64
CA LEU A 194 2.33 10.08 -6.88
C LEU A 194 3.10 9.59 -8.11
N ARG A 195 4.39 9.23 -7.97
CA ARG A 195 5.18 8.60 -9.03
C ARG A 195 4.67 7.22 -9.39
N LEU A 196 4.27 6.41 -8.41
CA LEU A 196 3.88 5.01 -8.60
C LEU A 196 2.42 4.83 -9.03
N LEU A 197 1.54 5.74 -8.60
CA LEU A 197 0.10 5.64 -8.81
C LEU A 197 -0.35 5.48 -10.28
N PRO A 198 0.24 6.19 -11.28
CA PRO A 198 -0.16 6.04 -12.67
C PRO A 198 0.06 4.62 -13.21
N ALA A 199 1.16 3.96 -12.84
CA ALA A 199 1.47 2.61 -13.30
C ALA A 199 0.54 1.55 -12.69
N ILE A 200 -0.02 1.81 -11.50
CA ILE A 200 -0.91 0.89 -10.80
C ILE A 200 -2.38 0.99 -11.28
N LYS A 201 -2.71 2.00 -12.09
CA LYS A 201 -4.04 2.12 -12.69
C LYS A 201 -4.34 0.98 -13.67
N GLU A 202 -3.32 0.49 -14.36
CA GLU A 202 -3.41 -0.58 -15.34
C GLU A 202 -2.59 -1.77 -14.85
N THR A 203 -3.16 -2.54 -13.93
CA THR A 203 -2.50 -3.72 -13.34
C THR A 203 -3.04 -5.03 -13.88
N TYR A 204 -2.24 -6.09 -13.74
CA TYR A 204 -2.65 -7.46 -14.01
C TYR A 204 -4.05 -7.77 -13.44
N ASN A 205 -4.99 -8.12 -14.31
CA ASN A 205 -6.38 -8.47 -13.98
C ASN A 205 -7.10 -7.47 -13.03
N ASP A 206 -6.81 -6.17 -13.13
CA ASP A 206 -7.40 -5.13 -12.26
C ASP A 206 -7.25 -5.44 -10.75
N THR A 207 -6.13 -6.08 -10.37
CA THR A 207 -5.80 -6.45 -8.98
C THR A 207 -5.72 -5.25 -8.04
N ALA A 208 -5.29 -4.08 -8.54
CA ALA A 208 -5.35 -2.79 -7.85
C ALA A 208 -6.76 -2.38 -7.41
N PHE A 209 -7.81 -2.99 -7.96
CA PHE A 209 -9.20 -2.69 -7.65
C PHE A 209 -9.91 -3.84 -6.92
N THR A 210 -9.16 -4.77 -6.33
CA THR A 210 -9.72 -5.79 -5.42
C THR A 210 -10.14 -5.14 -4.11
N ASP A 211 -11.17 -5.69 -3.46
CA ASP A 211 -11.74 -5.14 -2.22
C ASP A 211 -10.69 -5.08 -1.10
N ILE A 212 -9.88 -6.14 -0.96
CA ILE A 212 -8.81 -6.26 0.05
C ILE A 212 -7.77 -5.15 -0.14
N PHE A 213 -7.23 -5.00 -1.35
CA PHE A 213 -6.22 -3.99 -1.63
C PHE A 213 -6.78 -2.57 -1.44
N LEU A 214 -7.96 -2.28 -1.98
CA LEU A 214 -8.59 -0.96 -1.85
C LEU A 214 -8.88 -0.60 -0.40
N HIS A 215 -9.26 -1.57 0.43
CA HIS A 215 -9.43 -1.35 1.86
C HIS A 215 -8.11 -0.95 2.53
N LEU A 216 -7.04 -1.73 2.31
CA LEU A 216 -5.70 -1.42 2.84
C LEU A 216 -5.18 -0.08 2.33
N PHE A 217 -5.38 0.21 1.04
CA PHE A 217 -4.90 1.43 0.41
C PHE A 217 -5.64 2.66 0.95
N THR A 218 -6.98 2.64 0.98
CA THR A 218 -7.76 3.78 1.52
C THR A 218 -7.51 3.98 3.01
N SER A 219 -7.33 2.91 3.79
CA SER A 219 -6.89 3.02 5.18
C SER A 219 -5.52 3.70 5.30
N ASN A 220 -4.51 3.31 4.50
CA ASN A 220 -3.20 3.94 4.54
C ASN A 220 -3.24 5.40 4.05
N LEU A 221 -4.09 5.75 3.09
CA LEU A 221 -4.28 7.13 2.64
C LEU A 221 -4.76 8.06 3.77
N THR A 222 -5.47 7.55 4.78
CA THR A 222 -5.85 8.38 5.94
C THR A 222 -4.64 8.91 6.72
N LEU A 223 -3.49 8.23 6.65
CA LEU A 223 -2.23 8.68 7.26
C LEU A 223 -1.66 9.94 6.58
N LEU A 224 -2.09 10.22 5.35
CA LEU A 224 -1.74 11.40 4.55
C LEU A 224 -2.82 12.49 4.62
N SER A 225 -3.66 12.50 5.67
CA SER A 225 -4.81 13.41 5.79
C SER A 225 -4.49 14.89 5.54
N GLU A 226 -3.28 15.35 5.88
CA GLU A 226 -2.83 16.73 5.70
C GLU A 226 -2.60 17.10 4.22
N GLU A 227 -2.20 16.13 3.40
CA GLU A 227 -1.93 16.34 1.98
C GLU A 227 -3.20 16.52 1.15
N PHE A 228 -4.36 16.06 1.65
CA PHE A 228 -5.66 16.25 1.01
C PHE A 228 -6.13 17.72 1.00
N GLY A 229 -5.44 18.62 1.69
CA GLY A 229 -5.65 20.06 1.52
C GLY A 229 -5.20 20.58 0.15
N SER A 230 -4.29 19.87 -0.52
CA SER A 230 -3.80 20.23 -1.86
C SER A 230 -4.74 19.73 -2.95
N GLU A 231 -5.18 20.64 -3.83
CA GLU A 231 -5.98 20.28 -5.00
C GLU A 231 -5.23 19.36 -5.96
N GLU A 232 -3.92 19.56 -6.11
CA GLU A 232 -3.08 18.74 -6.98
C GLU A 232 -3.04 17.29 -6.47
N PHE A 233 -2.80 17.10 -5.17
CA PHE A 233 -2.79 15.76 -4.57
C PHE A 233 -4.15 15.07 -4.71
N CYS A 234 -5.24 15.79 -4.43
CA CYS A 234 -6.60 15.26 -4.60
C CYS A 234 -6.91 14.90 -6.06
N THR A 235 -6.45 15.69 -7.02
CA THR A 235 -6.67 15.43 -8.46
C THR A 235 -5.96 14.14 -8.90
N HIS A 236 -4.71 13.94 -8.48
CA HIS A 236 -4.00 12.71 -8.82
C HIS A 236 -4.64 11.46 -8.19
N ILE A 237 -5.03 11.54 -6.91
CA ILE A 237 -5.62 10.41 -6.19
C ILE A 237 -7.04 10.12 -6.67
N PHE A 238 -7.93 11.12 -6.63
CA PHE A 238 -9.33 10.89 -6.98
C PHE A 238 -9.54 10.81 -8.48
N ASP A 239 -9.15 11.83 -9.24
CA ASP A 239 -9.45 11.84 -10.69
C ASP A 239 -8.55 10.84 -11.43
N GLY A 240 -7.24 10.88 -11.14
CA GLY A 240 -6.24 10.06 -11.80
C GLY A 240 -6.47 8.56 -11.60
N PHE A 241 -6.67 8.13 -10.35
CA PHE A 241 -6.79 6.72 -9.98
C PHE A 241 -8.24 6.25 -9.77
N PHE A 242 -9.00 6.87 -8.87
CA PHE A 242 -10.29 6.35 -8.43
C PHE A 242 -11.46 6.58 -9.41
N ILE A 243 -11.73 7.82 -9.82
CA ILE A 243 -12.89 8.19 -10.65
C ILE A 243 -12.81 7.53 -12.01
N ASN A 244 -11.61 7.51 -12.61
CA ASN A 244 -11.38 6.81 -13.88
C ASN A 244 -11.74 5.31 -13.84
N ALA A 245 -11.69 4.70 -12.65
CA ALA A 245 -12.02 3.29 -12.45
C ALA A 245 -13.43 3.06 -11.89
N LEU A 246 -14.15 4.12 -11.48
CA LEU A 246 -15.50 4.05 -10.90
C LEU A 246 -16.50 3.34 -11.81
N THR A 247 -16.38 3.54 -13.13
CA THR A 247 -17.25 2.90 -14.14
C THR A 247 -17.03 1.40 -14.24
N LYS A 248 -15.89 0.89 -13.79
CA LYS A 248 -15.53 -0.53 -13.91
C LYS A 248 -16.07 -1.38 -12.76
N LYS A 249 -16.02 -0.87 -11.52
CA LYS A 249 -16.36 -1.66 -10.33
C LYS A 249 -17.02 -0.83 -9.23
N GLU A 250 -18.16 -1.29 -8.72
CA GLU A 250 -18.93 -0.62 -7.66
C GLU A 250 -18.19 -0.58 -6.31
N ASN A 251 -17.33 -1.56 -6.03
CA ASN A 251 -16.54 -1.58 -4.79
C ASN A 251 -15.65 -0.34 -4.64
N ILE A 252 -15.16 0.23 -5.74
CA ILE A 252 -14.39 1.47 -5.76
C ILE A 252 -15.23 2.62 -5.19
N HIS A 253 -16.50 2.73 -5.60
CA HIS A 253 -17.43 3.76 -5.11
C HIS A 253 -17.57 3.69 -3.58
N ARG A 254 -17.77 2.48 -3.03
CA ARG A 254 -17.85 2.26 -1.58
C ARG A 254 -16.58 2.72 -0.84
N HIS A 255 -15.41 2.43 -1.39
CA HIS A 255 -14.12 2.79 -0.78
C HIS A 255 -13.85 4.29 -0.81
N ILE A 256 -14.17 4.98 -1.90
CA ILE A 256 -14.06 6.45 -1.98
C ILE A 256 -14.98 7.11 -0.96
N LEU A 257 -16.24 6.68 -0.87
CA LEU A 257 -17.19 7.26 0.09
C LEU A 257 -16.73 7.04 1.53
N ARG A 258 -16.24 5.84 1.87
CA ARG A 258 -15.67 5.55 3.20
C ARG A 258 -14.46 6.45 3.52
N LEU A 259 -13.58 6.66 2.54
CA LEU A 259 -12.43 7.55 2.68
C LEU A 259 -12.88 9.00 2.93
N LEU A 260 -13.83 9.51 2.14
CA LEU A 260 -14.36 10.87 2.30
C LEU A 260 -15.11 11.05 3.62
N LEU A 261 -15.85 10.05 4.09
CA LEU A 261 -16.50 10.09 5.41
C LEU A 261 -15.50 10.36 6.55
N HIS A 262 -14.26 9.88 6.42
CA HIS A 262 -13.18 10.17 7.36
C HIS A 262 -12.46 11.50 7.06
N LEU A 263 -12.19 11.80 5.78
CA LEU A 263 -11.29 12.90 5.40
C LEU A 263 -11.97 14.20 4.95
N HIS A 264 -13.30 14.26 4.84
CA HIS A 264 -14.05 15.44 4.33
C HIS A 264 -13.71 16.77 5.01
N HIS A 265 -13.20 16.76 6.25
CA HIS A 265 -12.79 17.97 6.94
C HIS A 265 -11.45 18.54 6.45
N LYS A 266 -10.57 17.70 5.90
CA LYS A 266 -9.23 18.07 5.38
C LYS A 266 -9.13 18.16 3.86
N VAL A 267 -10.11 17.61 3.13
CA VAL A 267 -10.13 17.68 1.66
C VAL A 267 -10.39 19.11 1.19
N ALA A 268 -9.66 19.55 0.15
CA ALA A 268 -9.86 20.83 -0.51
C ALA A 268 -11.36 21.09 -0.83
N PRO A 269 -11.95 22.23 -0.41
CA PRO A 269 -13.40 22.45 -0.52
C PRO A 269 -13.95 22.38 -1.95
N SER A 270 -13.25 23.01 -2.89
CA SER A 270 -13.54 22.96 -4.34
C SER A 270 -13.63 21.51 -4.84
N LYS A 271 -12.66 20.69 -4.41
CA LYS A 271 -12.58 19.30 -4.83
C LYS A 271 -13.64 18.42 -4.18
N LEU A 272 -13.96 18.69 -2.92
CA LEU A 272 -15.02 18.00 -2.20
C LEU A 272 -16.40 18.21 -2.86
N GLU A 273 -16.70 19.42 -3.34
CA GLU A 273 -17.93 19.69 -4.09
C GLU A 273 -17.96 18.99 -5.45
N SER A 274 -16.84 18.97 -6.16
CA SER A 274 -16.69 18.20 -7.41
C SER A 274 -16.90 16.70 -7.18
N LEU A 275 -16.32 16.15 -6.11
CA LEU A 275 -16.45 14.73 -5.75
C LEU A 275 -17.86 14.38 -5.32
N GLN A 276 -18.56 15.25 -4.59
CA GLN A 276 -19.95 15.03 -4.22
C GLN A 276 -20.83 14.87 -5.45
N LYS A 277 -20.65 15.71 -6.48
CA LYS A 277 -21.38 15.58 -7.75
C LYS A 277 -20.98 14.32 -8.52
N ALA A 278 -19.68 14.00 -8.58
CA ALA A 278 -19.19 12.84 -9.33
C ALA A 278 -19.60 11.49 -8.71
N LEU A 279 -19.81 11.45 -7.39
CA LEU A 279 -20.16 10.24 -6.63
C LEU A 279 -21.66 10.10 -6.37
N GLU A 280 -22.50 10.94 -6.99
CA GLU A 280 -23.94 10.88 -6.85
C GLU A 280 -24.45 9.49 -7.29
N PRO A 281 -25.15 8.74 -6.42
CA PRO A 281 -25.56 7.39 -6.73
C PRO A 281 -26.64 7.39 -7.81
N THR A 282 -26.45 6.55 -8.83
CA THR A 282 -27.47 6.33 -9.86
C THR A 282 -28.49 5.27 -9.41
N LYS A 283 -29.57 5.11 -10.18
CA LYS A 283 -30.63 4.13 -9.85
C LYS A 283 -30.11 2.69 -9.77
N THR A 284 -29.05 2.36 -10.52
CA THR A 284 -28.45 1.02 -10.59
C THR A 284 -27.49 0.71 -9.45
N ASN A 285 -27.06 1.71 -8.67
CA ASN A 285 -26.16 1.49 -7.53
C ASN A 285 -26.88 0.78 -6.37
N GLY A 286 -26.14 -0.10 -5.69
CA GLY A 286 -26.60 -0.81 -4.51
C GLY A 286 -26.92 0.10 -3.33
N GLU A 287 -27.74 -0.42 -2.41
CA GLU A 287 -28.23 0.31 -1.24
C GLU A 287 -27.09 0.82 -0.35
N ALA A 288 -26.04 0.02 -0.16
CA ALA A 288 -24.88 0.39 0.64
C ALA A 288 -24.15 1.66 0.13
N VAL A 289 -24.10 1.87 -1.19
CA VAL A 289 -23.51 3.08 -1.77
C VAL A 289 -24.39 4.29 -1.50
N LYS A 290 -25.72 4.13 -1.65
CA LYS A 290 -26.70 5.19 -1.37
C LYS A 290 -26.65 5.61 0.10
N GLU A 291 -26.58 4.65 1.01
CA GLU A 291 -26.46 4.90 2.44
C GLU A 291 -25.17 5.69 2.77
N LEU A 292 -24.02 5.24 2.27
CA LEU A 292 -22.74 5.93 2.48
C LEU A 292 -22.74 7.36 1.91
N TYR A 293 -23.37 7.57 0.75
CA TYR A 293 -23.51 8.90 0.14
C TYR A 293 -24.41 9.83 0.97
N ASN A 294 -25.52 9.31 1.50
CA ASN A 294 -26.41 10.05 2.38
C ASN A 294 -25.70 10.46 3.67
N GLN A 295 -24.97 9.54 4.31
CA GLN A 295 -24.15 9.84 5.50
C GLN A 295 -23.11 10.94 5.21
N LEU A 296 -22.48 10.91 4.04
CA LEU A 296 -21.53 11.96 3.65
C LEU A 296 -22.23 13.30 3.48
N SER A 297 -23.38 13.32 2.80
CA SER A 297 -24.17 14.52 2.58
C SER A 297 -24.64 15.16 3.88
N GLU A 298 -25.11 14.36 4.85
CA GLU A 298 -25.49 14.83 6.19
C GLU A 298 -24.31 15.48 6.92
N LYS A 299 -23.12 14.84 6.91
CA LYS A 299 -21.92 15.43 7.54
C LYS A 299 -21.49 16.73 6.89
N LEU A 300 -21.59 16.84 5.57
CA LEU A 300 -21.27 18.08 4.85
C LEU A 300 -22.26 19.20 5.19
N GLN A 301 -23.55 18.88 5.36
CA GLN A 301 -24.57 19.84 5.79
C GLN A 301 -24.33 20.31 7.23
N GLN A 302 -24.00 19.42 8.17
CA GLN A 302 -23.66 19.78 9.55
C GLN A 302 -22.46 20.74 9.63
N LYS A 303 -21.46 20.55 8.76
CA LYS A 303 -20.31 21.46 8.64
C LYS A 303 -20.71 22.84 8.12
N LYS A 304 -21.62 22.92 7.15
CA LYS A 304 -22.14 24.20 6.62
C LYS A 304 -23.06 24.92 7.62
N ALA A 305 -23.76 24.18 8.48
CA ALA A 305 -24.67 24.72 9.49
C ALA A 305 -23.97 25.20 10.78
N SER A 306 -22.71 24.80 11.00
CA SER A 306 -21.91 25.28 12.14
C SER A 306 -21.25 26.61 11.77
N PRO A 307 -21.52 27.72 12.48
CA PRO A 307 -20.82 28.98 12.26
C PRO A 307 -19.31 28.79 12.50
N PRO A 308 -18.42 29.55 11.82
CA PRO A 308 -17.04 29.66 12.29
C PRO A 308 -17.09 30.12 13.76
N ALA A 309 -16.42 29.39 14.65
CA ALA A 309 -16.20 29.87 16.00
C ALA A 309 -15.64 31.28 15.90
N ALA A 310 -16.28 32.23 16.59
CA ALA A 310 -15.78 33.59 16.69
C ALA A 310 -14.29 33.51 17.05
N GLU A 311 -13.44 34.21 16.29
CA GLU A 311 -12.08 34.46 16.70
C GLU A 311 -12.12 34.88 18.17
N PRO A 312 -11.30 34.30 19.07
CA PRO A 312 -11.18 34.89 20.40
C PRO A 312 -10.73 36.33 20.17
N GLU A 313 -11.60 37.30 20.51
CA GLU A 313 -11.24 38.70 20.55
C GLU A 313 -9.86 38.80 21.23
N PRO A 314 -8.91 39.56 20.67
CA PRO A 314 -7.65 39.79 21.36
C PRO A 314 -8.03 40.39 22.71
N ALA A 315 -7.77 39.65 23.79
CA ALA A 315 -8.02 40.12 25.14
C ALA A 315 -7.40 41.51 25.25
N ALA A 316 -8.25 42.53 25.40
CA ALA A 316 -7.81 43.87 25.70
C ALA A 316 -7.07 43.78 27.04
N MET A 317 -5.73 43.69 26.98
CA MET A 317 -4.90 43.95 28.13
C MET A 317 -5.02 45.45 28.39
N ASP A 318 -6.00 45.84 29.22
CA ASP A 318 -5.98 47.10 29.93
C ASP A 318 -4.80 47.08 30.91
N LEU A 319 -3.63 47.44 30.38
CA LEU A 319 -2.47 47.82 31.18
C LEU A 319 -2.68 49.28 31.60
N PRO A 320 -2.83 49.59 32.90
CA PRO A 320 -2.85 50.97 33.36
C PRO A 320 -1.46 51.57 33.12
N LEU A 321 -1.37 52.48 32.14
CA LEU A 321 -0.21 53.33 31.92
C LEU A 321 -0.01 54.21 33.16
N TYR A 322 0.98 53.86 33.99
CA TYR A 322 1.53 54.80 34.96
C TYR A 322 2.23 55.94 34.20
N SER A 323 1.66 57.13 34.28
CA SER A 323 2.29 58.36 33.79
C SER A 323 3.53 58.66 34.64
N VAL A 324 4.70 58.63 34.00
CA VAL A 324 5.95 59.10 34.61
C VAL A 324 6.01 60.62 34.43
N PRO A 325 6.18 61.43 35.50
CA PRO A 325 6.36 62.86 35.36
C PRO A 325 7.78 63.15 34.85
N THR A 326 7.89 63.87 33.75
CA THR A 326 9.16 64.44 33.24
C THR A 326 9.71 65.50 34.20
N PRO A 327 11.02 65.51 34.49
CA PRO A 327 11.64 66.56 35.30
C PRO A 327 11.78 67.87 34.51
N PRO A 328 11.73 69.04 35.19
CA PRO A 328 11.85 70.34 34.55
C PRO A 328 13.28 70.59 34.06
N VAL A 329 13.38 71.09 32.83
CA VAL A 329 14.61 71.60 32.23
C VAL A 329 14.95 72.94 32.88
N VAL A 330 16.19 73.10 33.36
CA VAL A 330 16.81 74.40 33.68
C VAL A 330 17.92 74.64 32.69
#